data_AF-A0A351VFQ8-F1
#
_entry.id   AF-A0A351VFQ8-F1
#
_cell.length_a   1.000
_cell.length_b   1.000
_cell.length_c   1.000
_cell.angle_alpha   90.00
_cell.angle_beta   90.00
_cell.angle_gamma   90.00
#
_symmetry.space_group_name_H-M   'P 1'
#
loop_
_entity.id
_entity.type
_entity.pdbx_description
1 polymer ?
#
loop_
_entity_poly.entity_id
_entity_poly.type
_entity_poly.pdbx_seq_one_letter_code
_entity_poly.pdbx_strand_id
1 'polypeptide(L)'
;MTDQTAATQGYYRHIGPPKNMKDGLCNFVQMIINAADAGNASEAMYLAVDLLDDLRNGTYDGAMGISAASAKSNLERQMEKDRAEATETARQEYIKGVQHGMEHKRREILLALGLEA
;
A
#
# COMPACT_ATOMS: atom_id res chain seq x y z
N MET A 1 -17.06 53.23 -9.69
CA MET A 1 -16.93 51.77 -9.76
C MET A 1 -15.51 51.48 -10.20
N THR A 2 -14.65 51.08 -9.27
CA THR A 2 -13.27 50.67 -9.57
C THR A 2 -13.08 49.30 -8.93
N ASP A 3 -13.30 48.27 -9.74
CA ASP A 3 -12.91 46.90 -9.39
C ASP A 3 -11.39 46.84 -9.32
N GLN A 4 -10.86 46.92 -8.09
CA GLN A 4 -9.53 46.42 -7.79
C GLN A 4 -9.63 44.89 -7.73
N THR A 5 -9.51 44.21 -8.87
CA THR A 5 -9.07 42.81 -8.87
C THR A 5 -7.65 42.80 -8.31
N ALA A 6 -7.56 42.55 -7.00
CA ALA A 6 -6.31 42.18 -6.36
C ALA A 6 -5.79 40.94 -7.10
N ALA A 7 -4.78 41.12 -7.96
CA ALA A 7 -4.05 40.01 -8.52
C ALA A 7 -3.50 39.22 -7.33
N THR A 8 -4.06 38.03 -7.10
CA THR A 8 -3.56 37.07 -6.12
C THR A 8 -2.09 36.83 -6.48
N GLN A 9 -1.17 37.47 -5.76
CA GLN A 9 0.25 37.24 -5.96
C GLN A 9 0.51 35.78 -5.58
N GLY A 10 0.71 34.93 -6.60
CA GLY A 10 0.97 33.51 -6.40
C GLY A 10 2.14 33.33 -5.44
N TYR A 11 1.97 32.43 -4.47
CA TYR A 11 3.00 32.10 -3.51
C TYR A 11 4.11 31.33 -4.25
N TYR A 12 5.22 32.01 -4.56
CA TYR A 12 6.39 31.37 -5.17
C TYR A 12 7.56 31.42 -4.20
N ARG A 13 8.05 30.25 -3.81
CA ARG A 13 9.25 30.13 -2.98
C ARG A 13 10.42 29.62 -3.80
N HIS A 14 11.54 30.35 -3.75
CA HIS A 14 12.78 29.91 -4.39
C HIS A 14 13.31 28.63 -3.72
N ILE A 15 13.64 27.62 -4.55
CA ILE A 15 14.13 26.32 -4.12
C ILE A 15 15.64 26.27 -4.37
N GLY A 16 16.41 26.19 -3.28
CA GLY A 16 17.86 26.02 -3.34
C GLY A 16 18.28 24.53 -3.37
N PRO A 17 19.57 24.23 -3.61
CA PRO A 17 20.06 22.85 -3.59
C PRO A 17 19.85 22.21 -2.20
N PRO A 18 19.30 20.98 -2.12
CA PRO A 18 19.04 20.33 -0.84
C PRO A 18 20.34 19.92 -0.15
N LYS A 19 20.43 20.12 1.18
CA LYS A 19 21.63 19.75 1.95
C LYS A 19 21.57 18.31 2.48
N ASN A 20 20.38 17.74 2.56
CA ASN A 20 20.12 16.38 3.02
C ASN A 20 18.79 15.88 2.41
N MET A 21 18.46 14.61 2.64
CA MET A 21 17.27 13.97 2.07
C MET A 21 15.95 14.61 2.56
N LYS A 22 15.91 15.10 3.80
CA LYS A 22 14.75 15.80 4.35
C LYS A 22 14.53 17.16 3.68
N ASP A 23 15.61 17.91 3.44
CA ASP A 23 15.55 19.15 2.65
C ASP A 23 15.11 18.86 1.21
N GLY A 24 15.56 17.73 0.63
CA GLY A 24 15.12 17.25 -0.69
C GLY A 24 13.61 17.00 -0.74
N LEU A 25 13.05 16.32 0.27
CA LEU A 25 11.61 16.10 0.39
C LEU A 25 10.84 17.43 0.50
N CYS A 26 11.31 18.35 1.35
CA CYS A 26 10.70 19.66 1.49
C CYS A 26 10.74 20.47 0.18
N ASN A 27 11.84 20.38 -0.56
CA ASN A 27 11.98 21.02 -1.87
C ASN A 27 11.00 20.43 -2.89
N PHE A 28 10.84 19.10 -2.93
CA PHE A 28 9.88 18.44 -3.82
C PHE A 28 8.45 18.92 -3.54
N VAL A 29 8.03 18.94 -2.27
CA VAL A 29 6.72 19.47 -1.87
C VAL A 29 6.57 20.93 -2.29
N GLN A 30 7.61 21.75 -2.13
CA GLN A 30 7.58 23.14 -2.56
C GLN A 30 7.46 23.30 -4.09
N MET A 31 8.00 22.37 -4.89
CA MET A 31 7.78 22.35 -6.35
C MET A 31 6.31 22.15 -6.71
N ILE A 32 5.63 21.22 -6.02
CA ILE A 32 4.20 20.96 -6.21
C ILE A 32 3.38 22.22 -5.87
N ILE A 33 3.67 22.86 -4.75
CA ILE A 33 3.00 24.10 -4.31
C ILE A 33 3.22 25.21 -5.33
N ASN A 34 4.47 25.43 -5.75
CA ASN A 34 4.80 26.45 -6.75
C ASN A 34 4.07 26.21 -8.09
N ALA A 35 3.97 24.95 -8.54
CA ALA A 35 3.23 24.60 -9.76
C ALA A 35 1.72 24.84 -9.62
N ALA A 36 1.14 24.49 -8.46
CA ALA A 36 -0.27 24.74 -8.17
C ALA A 36 -0.59 26.24 -8.12
N ASP A 37 0.24 27.03 -7.44
CA ASP A 37 0.07 28.48 -7.30
C ASP A 37 0.31 29.24 -8.61
N ALA A 38 1.14 28.69 -9.50
CA ALA A 38 1.31 29.18 -10.87
C ALA A 38 0.12 28.84 -11.79
N GLY A 39 -0.89 28.10 -11.29
CA GLY A 39 -2.04 27.66 -12.07
C GLY A 39 -1.76 26.45 -12.97
N ASN A 40 -0.60 25.81 -12.84
CA ASN A 40 -0.26 24.61 -13.61
C ASN A 40 -0.70 23.33 -12.88
N ALA A 41 -2.02 23.12 -12.84
CA ALA A 41 -2.61 21.99 -12.12
C ALA A 41 -2.12 20.62 -12.64
N SER A 42 -1.86 20.49 -13.94
CA SER A 42 -1.38 19.22 -14.52
C SER A 42 0.02 18.88 -14.02
N GLU A 43 0.94 19.85 -14.05
CA GLU A 43 2.31 19.66 -13.53
C GLU A 43 2.31 19.37 -12.03
N ALA A 44 1.51 20.11 -11.25
CA ALA A 44 1.36 19.85 -9.81
C ALA A 44 0.87 18.43 -9.52
N MET A 45 -0.08 17.91 -10.32
CA MET A 45 -0.58 16.55 -10.19
C MET A 45 0.48 15.50 -10.56
N TYR A 46 1.22 15.68 -11.65
CA TYR A 46 2.29 14.74 -12.02
C TYR A 46 3.37 14.69 -10.93
N LEU A 47 3.84 15.84 -10.46
CA LEU A 47 4.81 15.91 -9.36
C LEU A 47 4.28 15.27 -8.07
N ALA A 48 2.99 15.41 -7.77
CA ALA A 48 2.40 14.77 -6.60
C ALA A 48 2.32 13.24 -6.74
N VAL A 49 2.04 12.72 -7.95
CA VAL A 49 2.04 11.27 -8.21
C VAL A 49 3.45 10.70 -8.11
N ASP A 50 4.44 11.38 -8.68
CA ASP A 50 5.86 10.97 -8.59
C ASP A 50 6.31 10.92 -7.12
N LEU A 51 5.96 11.94 -6.33
CA LEU A 51 6.27 11.95 -4.90
C LEU A 51 5.59 10.80 -4.16
N LEU A 52 4.35 10.44 -4.50
CA LEU A 52 3.66 9.30 -3.90
C LEU A 52 4.34 7.96 -4.23
N ASP A 53 4.82 7.78 -5.45
CA ASP A 53 5.56 6.57 -5.83
C ASP A 53 6.91 6.48 -5.09
N ASP A 54 7.64 7.60 -4.98
CA ASP A 54 8.88 7.68 -4.20
C ASP A 54 8.66 7.36 -2.71
N LEU A 55 7.56 7.87 -2.13
CA LEU A 55 7.19 7.55 -0.75
C LEU A 55 6.82 6.07 -0.59
N ARG A 56 6.11 5.50 -1.56
CA ARG A 56 5.74 4.07 -1.57
C ARG A 56 6.97 3.16 -1.68
N ASN A 57 7.96 3.58 -2.47
CA ASN A 57 9.21 2.84 -2.66
C ASN A 57 10.20 3.04 -1.50
N GLY A 58 9.86 3.89 -0.52
CA GLY A 58 10.67 4.14 0.66
C GLY A 58 11.87 5.05 0.42
N THR A 59 11.91 5.78 -0.71
CA THR A 59 12.99 6.71 -1.09
C THR A 59 13.28 7.73 0.02
N TYR A 60 12.24 8.14 0.76
CA TYR A 60 12.31 9.14 1.84
C TYR A 60 12.13 8.57 3.25
N ASP A 61 12.16 7.25 3.46
CA ASP A 61 11.95 6.63 4.78
C ASP A 61 12.91 7.18 5.84
N GLY A 62 14.20 7.25 5.50
CA GLY A 62 15.23 7.82 6.38
C GLY A 62 15.05 9.32 6.65
N ALA A 63 14.40 10.07 5.75
CA ALA A 63 14.10 11.48 5.93
C ALA A 63 12.86 11.71 6.81
N MET A 64 11.89 10.79 6.78
CA MET A 64 10.68 10.83 7.59
C MET A 64 10.85 10.23 8.99
N GLY A 65 12.05 9.72 9.31
CA GLY A 65 12.30 9.03 10.58
C GLY A 65 11.63 7.65 10.64
N ILE A 66 11.12 7.16 9.52
CA ILE A 66 10.63 5.80 9.38
C ILE A 66 11.87 4.96 9.16
N SER A 67 12.28 4.18 10.15
CA SER A 67 13.41 3.27 9.89
C SER A 67 12.94 2.26 8.86
N ALA A 68 13.58 2.23 7.68
CA ALA A 68 13.28 1.28 6.61
C ALA A 68 13.32 -0.18 7.12
N ALA A 69 14.14 -0.43 8.16
CA ALA A 69 14.17 -1.69 8.89
C ALA A 69 12.83 -2.02 9.58
N SER A 70 12.14 -1.05 10.19
CA SER A 70 10.85 -1.27 10.87
C SER A 70 9.68 -1.48 9.91
N ALA A 71 9.62 -0.72 8.80
CA ALA A 71 8.55 -0.83 7.82
C ALA A 71 8.65 -2.16 7.04
N LYS A 72 9.86 -2.51 6.60
CA LYS A 72 10.12 -3.79 5.93
C LYS A 72 9.90 -4.98 6.87
N SER A 73 10.36 -4.89 8.12
CA SER A 73 10.15 -5.97 9.10
C SER A 73 8.67 -6.19 9.43
N ASN A 74 7.87 -5.12 9.51
CA ASN A 74 6.43 -5.24 9.72
C ASN A 74 5.72 -5.83 8.50
N LEU A 75 6.11 -5.43 7.28
CA LEU A 75 5.56 -5.95 6.04
C LEU A 75 5.88 -7.45 5.87
N GLU A 76 7.15 -7.85 6.10
CA GLU A 76 7.58 -9.25 6.06
C GLU A 76 6.81 -10.10 7.09
N ARG A 77 6.61 -9.56 8.31
CA ARG A 77 5.84 -10.24 9.36
C ARG A 77 4.36 -10.39 8.99
N GLN A 78 3.77 -9.40 8.33
CA GLN A 78 2.39 -9.47 7.86
C GLN A 78 2.25 -10.49 6.72
N MET A 79 3.15 -10.48 5.74
CA MET A 79 3.13 -11.43 4.63
C MET A 79 3.32 -12.89 5.09
N GLU A 80 4.17 -13.12 6.08
CA GLU A 80 4.37 -14.45 6.66
C GLU A 80 3.11 -14.93 7.40
N LYS A 81 2.46 -14.02 8.15
CA LYS A 81 1.18 -14.31 8.80
C LYS A 81 0.10 -14.68 7.78
N ASP A 82 -0.05 -13.90 6.72
CA ASP A 82 -1.03 -14.14 5.67
C ASP A 82 -0.78 -15.49 4.95
N ARG A 83 0.49 -15.86 4.73
CA ARG A 83 0.88 -17.18 4.20
C ARG A 83 0.54 -18.33 5.13
N ALA A 84 0.80 -18.17 6.43
CA ALA A 84 0.48 -19.18 7.43
C ALA A 84 -1.03 -19.39 7.53
N GLU A 85 -1.82 -18.31 7.51
CA GLU A 85 -3.29 -18.37 7.53
C GLU A 85 -3.86 -19.03 6.26
N ALA A 86 -3.32 -18.71 5.08
CA ALA A 86 -3.72 -19.36 3.83
C ALA A 86 -3.42 -20.86 3.83
N THR A 87 -2.26 -21.26 4.37
CA THR A 87 -1.83 -22.66 4.43
C THR A 87 -2.69 -23.46 5.42
N GLU A 88 -3.00 -22.88 6.58
CA GLU A 88 -3.86 -23.52 7.58
C GLU A 88 -5.30 -23.66 7.07
N THR A 89 -5.82 -22.66 6.36
CA THR A 89 -7.16 -22.73 5.74
C THR A 89 -7.23 -23.87 4.72
N ALA A 90 -6.24 -23.95 3.82
CA ALA A 90 -6.16 -25.04 2.83
C ALA A 90 -6.04 -26.43 3.50
N ARG A 91 -5.30 -26.54 4.61
CA ARG A 91 -5.19 -27.79 5.38
C ARG A 91 -6.53 -28.19 6.00
N GLN A 92 -7.28 -27.25 6.57
CA GLN A 92 -8.59 -27.53 7.18
C GLN A 92 -9.63 -27.95 6.14
N GLU A 93 -9.63 -27.32 4.96
CA GLU A 93 -10.49 -27.71 3.84
C GLU A 93 -10.17 -29.14 3.34
N TYR A 94 -8.89 -29.48 3.21
CA TYR A 94 -8.46 -30.83 2.85
C TYR A 94 -8.93 -31.87 3.87
N ILE A 95 -8.76 -31.62 5.18
CA ILE A 95 -9.20 -32.54 6.24
C ILE A 95 -10.71 -32.75 6.19
N LYS A 96 -11.49 -31.68 6.03
CA LYS A 96 -12.96 -31.77 5.90
C LYS A 96 -13.36 -32.56 4.66
N GLY A 97 -12.73 -32.30 3.51
CA GLY A 97 -12.99 -33.02 2.26
C GLY A 97 -12.66 -34.51 2.35
N VAL A 98 -11.54 -34.88 2.98
CA VAL A 98 -11.15 -36.29 3.19
C VAL A 98 -12.09 -36.99 4.17
N GLN A 99 -12.50 -36.33 5.26
CA GLN A 99 -13.45 -36.91 6.22
C GLN A 99 -14.80 -37.21 5.56
N HIS A 100 -15.37 -36.25 4.81
CA HIS A 100 -16.62 -36.50 4.09
C HIS A 100 -16.48 -37.57 2.99
N GLY A 101 -15.35 -37.60 2.27
CA GLY A 101 -15.09 -38.64 1.26
C GLY A 101 -14.97 -40.04 1.87
N MET A 102 -14.37 -40.14 3.06
CA MET A 102 -14.25 -41.40 3.80
C MET A 102 -15.59 -41.86 4.39
N GLU A 103 -16.42 -40.94 4.89
CA GLU A 103 -17.78 -41.23 5.36
C GLU A 103 -18.66 -41.73 4.21
N HIS A 104 -18.61 -41.09 3.04
CA HIS A 104 -19.35 -41.53 1.86
C HIS A 104 -18.96 -42.94 1.43
N LYS A 105 -17.65 -43.22 1.29
CA LYS A 105 -17.16 -44.56 0.95
C LYS A 105 -17.54 -45.61 1.99
N ARG A 106 -17.48 -45.26 3.28
CA ARG A 106 -17.89 -46.15 4.37
C ARG A 106 -19.38 -46.48 4.27
N ARG A 107 -20.22 -45.51 3.94
CA ARG A 107 -21.65 -45.69 3.73
C ARG A 107 -21.96 -46.59 2.52
N GLU A 108 -21.27 -46.37 1.40
CA GLU A 108 -21.39 -47.25 0.22
C GLU A 108 -21.04 -48.70 0.54
N ILE A 109 -19.99 -48.92 1.34
CA ILE A 109 -19.59 -50.27 1.79
C ILE A 109 -20.67 -50.88 2.70
N LEU A 110 -21.23 -50.12 3.65
CA LEU A 110 -22.26 -50.62 4.56
C LEU A 110 -23.56 -50.98 3.82
N LEU A 111 -23.97 -50.18 2.83
CA LEU A 111 -25.10 -50.46 1.95
C LEU A 111 -24.84 -51.72 1.09
N ALA A 112 -23.66 -51.84 0.49
CA ALA A 112 -23.29 -53.00 -0.31
C ALA A 112 -23.25 -54.31 0.50
N LEU A 113 -22.94 -54.22 1.80
CA LEU A 113 -22.95 -55.34 2.73
C LEU A 113 -24.33 -55.60 3.36
N GLY A 114 -25.34 -54.77 3.08
CA GLY A 114 -26.69 -54.88 3.66
C GLY A 114 -26.75 -54.61 5.16
N LEU A 115 -25.77 -53.88 5.70
CA LEU A 115 -25.65 -53.55 7.12
C LEU A 115 -26.30 -52.20 7.48
N GLU A 116 -26.69 -51.42 6.47
CA GLU A 116 -27.58 -50.25 6.57
C GLU A 116 -28.80 -50.47 5.66
N ALA A 117 -29.99 -50.08 6.14
CA ALA A 117 -31.26 -50.14 5.41
C ALA A 117 -31.65 -48.77 4.83
#